data_AF-A0A852U0X9-F1
#
_entry.id   AF-A0A852U0X9-F1
#
_cell.length_a   1.000
_cell.length_b   1.000
_cell.length_c   1.000
_cell.angle_alpha   90.00
_cell.angle_beta   90.00
_cell.angle_gamma   90.00
#
_symmetry.space_group_name_H-M   'P 1'
#
loop_
_entity.id
_entity.type
_entity.pdbx_description
1 polymer ?
#
loop_
_entity_poly.entity_id
_entity_poly.type
_entity_poly.pdbx_seq_one_letter_code
_entity_poly.pdbx_strand_id
1 'polypeptide(L)' 'MRVVRAVSGFSKADDSLVWETEVGDDVVAEVGAASDTSGDPEMYNAYPLEGELLRKVSRIAGFEIDADLDYLLETYTQG' A
#
# COMPACT_ATOMS: atom_id res chain seq x y z
N MET A 1 14.47 -13.57 1.40
CA MET A 1 13.50 -12.88 0.53
C MET A 1 12.08 -13.29 0.83
N ARG A 2 11.42 -12.49 1.67
CA ARG A 2 9.98 -12.53 1.95
C ARG A 2 9.30 -11.46 1.08
N VAL A 3 8.18 -11.80 0.45
CA VAL A 3 7.31 -10.79 -0.19
C VAL A 3 6.54 -10.08 0.92
N VAL A 4 6.64 -8.76 0.95
CA VAL A 4 5.98 -7.86 1.88
C VAL A 4 4.97 -7.03 1.11
N ARG A 5 3.82 -6.80 1.71
CA ARG A 5 2.81 -5.86 1.21
C ARG A 5 2.54 -4.85 2.30
N ALA A 6 2.58 -3.58 1.95
CA ALA A 6 2.45 -2.50 2.91
C ALA A 6 1.61 -1.37 2.34
N VAL A 7 0.87 -0.70 3.21
CA VAL A 7 0.33 0.62 2.89
C VAL A 7 1.31 1.66 3.43
N SER A 8 1.76 2.52 2.54
CA SER A 8 2.72 3.58 2.82
C SER A 8 2.06 4.94 2.64
N GLY A 9 2.37 5.87 3.56
CA GLY A 9 1.98 7.27 3.51
C GLY A 9 3.18 8.15 3.22
N PHE A 10 3.16 8.84 2.09
CA PHE A 10 4.20 9.75 1.64
C PHE A 10 3.75 11.20 1.80
N SER A 11 4.66 12.07 2.24
CA SER A 11 4.42 13.50 2.37
C SER A 11 4.19 14.13 1.00
N LYS A 12 3.06 14.83 0.82
CA LYS A 12 2.79 15.61 -0.40
C LYS A 12 3.75 16.77 -0.62
N ALA A 13 4.50 17.17 0.40
CA ALA A 13 5.38 18.33 0.32
C ALA A 13 6.74 17.99 -0.32
N ASP A 14 7.24 16.77 -0.10
CA ASP A 14 8.62 16.38 -0.44
C ASP A 14 8.79 14.90 -0.82
N ASP A 15 7.69 14.16 -1.02
CA ASP A 15 7.66 12.74 -1.37
C ASP A 15 8.41 11.83 -0.38
N SER A 16 8.64 12.30 0.85
CA SER A 16 9.29 11.49 1.90
C SER A 16 8.32 10.46 2.48
N LEU A 17 8.80 9.25 2.76
CA LEU A 17 8.03 8.24 3.49
C LEU A 17 7.84 8.71 4.94
N VAL A 18 6.60 8.91 5.35
CA VAL A 18 6.23 9.38 6.69
C VAL A 18 5.78 8.22 7.58
N TRP A 19 5.08 7.26 6.98
CA TRP A 19 4.45 6.17 7.71
C TRP A 19 4.26 4.94 6.82
N GLU A 20 4.33 3.75 7.41
CA GLU A 20 4.12 2.47 6.72
C GLU A 20 3.48 1.46 7.68
N THR A 21 2.61 0.59 7.15
CA THR A 21 2.14 -0.61 7.85
C THR A 21 2.09 -1.81 6.91
N GLU A 22 2.61 -2.97 7.37
CA GLU A 22 2.36 -4.24 6.67
C GLU A 22 0.85 -4.55 6.64
N VAL A 23 0.37 -5.09 5.52
CA VAL A 23 -1.03 -5.46 5.33
C VAL A 23 -1.18 -6.89 4.79
N GLY A 24 -2.31 -7.51 5.13
CA GLY A 24 -2.65 -8.86 4.73
C GLY A 24 -3.36 -8.96 3.39
N ASP A 25 -3.71 -10.20 3.02
CA ASP A 25 -4.41 -10.52 1.78
C ASP A 25 -5.83 -9.91 1.71
N ASP A 26 -6.40 -9.52 2.85
CA ASP A 26 -7.69 -8.84 2.98
C ASP A 26 -7.67 -7.44 2.35
N VAL A 27 -6.66 -6.63 2.66
CA VAL A 27 -6.44 -5.31 2.04
C VAL A 27 -6.17 -5.46 0.54
N VAL A 28 -5.38 -6.47 0.19
CA VAL A 28 -4.92 -6.76 -1.16
C VAL A 28 -6.08 -7.22 -2.06
N ALA A 29 -7.05 -7.95 -1.51
CA ALA A 29 -8.26 -8.35 -2.23
C ALA A 29 -9.14 -7.14 -2.58
N GLU A 30 -9.14 -6.09 -1.76
CA GLU A 30 -9.95 -4.89 -2.00
C GLU A 30 -9.45 -4.03 -3.15
N VAL A 31 -8.15 -4.06 -3.42
CA VAL A 31 -7.56 -3.39 -4.58
C VAL A 31 -7.84 -4.19 -5.88
N GLY A 32 -8.44 -5.37 -5.77
CA GLY A 32 -9.15 -6.08 -6.84
C GLY A 32 -8.28 -6.77 -7.90
N ALA A 33 -7.10 -6.23 -8.22
CA ALA A 33 -6.23 -6.76 -9.29
C ALA A 33 -4.75 -6.30 -9.26
N ALA A 34 -4.36 -5.34 -8.41
CA ALA A 34 -2.94 -4.93 -8.28
C ALA A 34 -2.02 -6.02 -7.70
N SER A 35 -2.64 -7.10 -7.24
CA SER A 35 -2.07 -8.23 -6.51
C SER A 35 -1.70 -9.41 -7.40
N ASP A 36 -1.90 -9.31 -8.73
CA ASP A 36 -1.49 -10.32 -9.71
C ASP A 36 0.04 -10.32 -9.83
N THR A 37 0.72 -10.76 -8.77
CA THR A 37 2.17 -10.97 -8.69
C THR A 37 2.59 -12.25 -9.41
N SER A 38 1.86 -12.63 -10.47
CA SER A 38 2.26 -13.72 -11.38
C SER A 38 3.44 -13.31 -12.27
N GLY A 39 3.79 -12.02 -12.30
CA GLY A 39 5.02 -11.49 -12.89
C GLY A 39 6.03 -11.05 -11.82
N ASP A 40 7.12 -11.80 -11.71
CA ASP A 40 8.40 -11.45 -11.09
C ASP A 40 8.40 -11.00 -9.60
N PRO A 41 8.81 -11.86 -8.64
CA PRO A 41 8.93 -11.49 -7.23
C PRO A 41 10.02 -10.43 -6.96
N GLU A 42 10.86 -10.06 -7.93
CA GLU A 42 11.86 -9.00 -7.78
C GLU A 42 11.31 -7.58 -8.05
N MET A 43 10.09 -7.46 -8.56
CA MET A 43 9.56 -6.18 -9.02
C MET A 43 8.77 -5.44 -7.93
N TYR A 44 9.24 -4.24 -7.59
CA TYR A 44 8.51 -3.29 -6.74
C TYR A 44 7.25 -2.83 -7.47
N ASN A 45 6.08 -3.08 -6.87
CA ASN A 45 4.81 -2.59 -7.38
C ASN A 45 4.22 -1.60 -6.38
N ALA A 46 3.77 -0.44 -6.87
CA ALA A 46 3.06 0.55 -6.07
C ALA A 46 1.74 0.91 -6.76
N TYR A 47 0.66 0.94 -5.97
CA TYR A 47 -0.68 1.26 -6.44
C TYR A 47 -1.27 2.40 -5.60
N PRO A 48 -1.67 3.53 -6.22
CA PRO A 48 -2.23 4.66 -5.49
C PRO A 48 -3.60 4.34 -4.87
N LEU A 49 -3.76 4.70 -3.60
CA LEU A 49 -5.00 4.55 -2.85
C LEU A 49 -5.66 5.92 -2.70
N GLU A 50 -6.83 6.08 -3.30
CA GLU A 50 -7.57 7.35 -3.27
C GLU A 50 -9.06 7.13 -2.98
N GLY A 51 -9.74 8.22 -2.59
CA GLY A 51 -11.20 8.28 -2.53
C GLY A 51 -11.84 7.18 -1.69
N GLU A 52 -12.76 6.42 -2.27
CA GLU A 52 -13.47 5.33 -1.59
C GLU A 52 -12.57 4.14 -1.28
N LEU A 53 -11.63 3.82 -2.17
CA LEU A 53 -10.70 2.72 -1.98
C LEU A 53 -9.80 2.98 -0.77
N LEU A 54 -9.24 4.18 -0.64
CA LEU A 54 -8.46 4.59 0.53
C LEU A 54 -9.29 4.48 1.82
N ARG A 55 -10.55 4.92 1.81
CA ARG A 55 -11.47 4.78 2.95
C ARG A 55 -11.78 3.33 3.32
N LYS A 56 -11.79 2.43 2.34
CA LYS A 56 -12.02 1.01 2.58
C LYS A 56 -10.78 0.34 3.17
N VAL A 57 -9.63 0.58 2.54
CA VAL A 57 -8.33 0.05 2.99
C VAL A 57 -7.99 0.54 4.39
N SER A 58 -8.16 1.82 4.69
CA SER A 58 -7.94 2.38 6.04
C SER A 58 -8.75 1.70 7.13
N ARG A 59 -10.01 1.35 6.86
CA ARG A 59 -10.87 0.63 7.82
C ARG A 59 -10.40 -0.81 8.07
N ILE A 60 -9.91 -1.49 7.05
CA ILE A 60 -9.44 -2.87 7.13
C ILE A 60 -8.08 -2.93 7.83
N ALA A 61 -7.15 -2.08 7.38
CA ALA A 61 -5.80 -1.98 7.92
C ALA A 61 -5.74 -1.25 9.28
N GLY A 62 -6.80 -0.56 9.68
CA GLY A 62 -6.93 0.06 11.00
C GLY A 62 -6.12 1.36 11.17
N PHE A 63 -6.04 2.20 10.14
CA PHE A 63 -5.36 3.50 10.20
C PHE A 63 -6.30 4.68 9.92
N GLU A 64 -5.92 5.87 10.38
CA GLU A 64 -6.60 7.13 10.09
C GLU A 64 -5.98 7.80 8.86
N ILE A 65 -6.82 8.37 8.00
CA ILE A 65 -6.36 9.05 6.78
C ILE A 65 -5.95 10.47 7.15
N ASP A 66 -4.70 10.81 6.85
CA ASP A 66 -4.13 12.15 6.90
C ASP A 66 -4.27 12.79 5.51
N ALA A 67 -4.79 14.02 5.47
CA ALA A 67 -4.99 14.75 4.23
C ALA A 67 -3.67 15.22 3.58
N ASP A 68 -2.60 15.33 4.37
CA ASP A 68 -1.29 15.78 3.93
C ASP A 68 -0.42 14.65 3.34
N LEU A 69 -0.94 13.42 3.33
CA LEU A 69 -0.26 12.25 2.78
C LEU A 69 -0.89 11.74 1.48
N ASP A 70 -0.05 11.22 0.59
CA ASP A 70 -0.42 10.33 -0.50
C ASP A 70 -0.20 8.88 -0.07
N TYR A 71 -1.18 8.02 -0.36
CA TYR A 71 -1.17 6.64 0.10
C TYR A 71 -0.95 5.67 -1.05
N LEU A 72 0.00 4.75 -0.87
CA LEU A 72 0.31 3.70 -1.83
C LEU A 72 0.15 2.33 -1.17
N LEU A 73 -0.44 1.37 -1.88
CA LEU A 73 -0.25 -0.05 -1.58
C LEU A 73 0.98 -0.52 -2.33
N GLU A 74 1.97 -0.98 -1.59
CA GLU A 74 3.28 -1.37 -2.10
C GLU A 74 3.49 -2.88 -1.92
N THR A 75 4.16 -3.50 -2.89
CA THR A 75 4.61 -4.89 -2.81
C THR A 75 6.09 -4.93 -3.16
N TYR A 76 6.89 -5.50 -2.26
CA TYR A 76 8.35 -5.57 -2.42
C TYR A 76 8.92 -6.82 -1.75
N THR A 77 10.17 -7.13 -2.03
CA THR A 77 10.89 -8.22 -1.36
C THR A 77 11.88 -7.71 -0.33
N GLN A 78 11.88 -8.34 0.84
CA GLN A 78 12.79 -8.04 1.93
C GLN A 78 13.78 -9.22 2.12
N GLY A 79 15.08 -8.91 2.14
CA GLY A 79 16.21 -9.84 2.20
C GLY A 79 16.13 -10.86 3.32
#